data_AF-A0A2T5PMW2-F1
#
_entry.id   AF-A0A2T5PMW2-F1
#
_cell.length_a   1.000
_cell.length_b   1.000
_cell.length_c   1.000
_cell.angle_alpha   90.00
_cell.angle_beta   90.00
_cell.angle_gamma   90.00
#
_symmetry.space_group_name_H-M   'P 1'
#
loop_
_entity.id
_entity.type
_entity.pdbx_description
1 polymer ?
#
loop_
_entity_poly.entity_id
_entity_poly.type
_entity_poly.pdbx_seq_one_letter_code
_entity_poly.pdbx_strand_id
1 'polypeptide(L)'
;MPGLERRIASSLNRTTSFRDHTPRFHMGTAPEMPKLMYSALVLAMSKARYDSLPTDLQQIIDANSGRTLSGYAGRLWDTYGTDAGHRLAYEKNNDVMVLDTQEQNRWMELARSLDGDWVSEAGKQGYANGIGLLKEARQMVEKYNSVTPARPQ
;
A
#
# COMPACT_ATOMS: atom_id res chain seq x y z
N MET A 1 46.58 5.94 28.58
CA MET A 1 45.62 7.06 28.60
C MET A 1 44.28 6.62 28.00
N PRO A 2 43.41 5.90 28.75
CA PRO A 2 42.18 5.27 28.24
C PRO A 2 40.97 6.23 28.11
N GLY A 3 41.20 7.53 28.25
CA GLY A 3 40.14 8.56 28.31
C GLY A 3 39.89 9.30 27.00
N LEU A 4 40.84 9.26 26.06
CA LEU A 4 40.75 10.03 24.81
C LEU A 4 39.90 9.31 23.76
N GLU A 5 40.01 7.99 23.65
CA GLU A 5 39.22 7.18 22.72
C GLU A 5 37.71 7.19 23.05
N ARG A 6 37.36 7.20 24.35
CA ARG A 6 35.96 7.35 24.79
C ARG A 6 35.37 8.71 24.42
N ARG A 7 36.19 9.77 24.40
CA ARG A 7 35.74 11.12 24.03
C ARG A 7 35.50 11.23 22.53
N ILE A 8 36.33 10.59 21.69
CA ILE A 8 36.16 10.55 20.23
C ILE A 8 34.92 9.71 19.85
N ALA A 9 34.70 8.55 20.49
CA ALA A 9 33.48 7.76 20.30
C ALA A 9 32.21 8.52 20.71
N SER A 10 32.28 9.36 21.76
CA SER A 10 31.14 10.18 22.22
C SER A 10 30.90 11.47 21.41
N SER A 11 31.89 11.92 20.63
CA SER A 11 31.76 13.13 19.79
C SER A 11 31.29 12.80 18.38
N LEU A 12 31.57 11.59 17.88
CA LEU A 12 31.07 11.13 16.58
C LEU A 12 29.57 10.83 16.58
N ASN A 13 28.97 10.57 17.75
CA ASN A 13 27.52 10.38 17.88
C ASN A 13 26.72 11.70 17.98
N ARG A 14 27.37 12.87 17.89
CA ARG A 14 26.73 14.16 18.19
C ARG A 14 26.57 15.12 17.02
N THR A 15 27.08 14.81 15.81
CA THR A 15 27.14 15.82 14.74
C THR A 15 26.61 15.40 13.37
N THR A 16 25.98 14.22 13.25
CA THR A 16 25.09 13.90 12.11
C THR A 16 23.92 13.06 12.59
N SER A 17 23.12 13.59 13.53
CA SER A 17 21.75 13.10 13.68
C SER A 17 20.94 13.68 12.52
N PHE A 18 21.01 13.03 11.36
CA PHE A 18 19.78 12.85 10.59
C PHE A 18 18.84 12.13 11.56
N ARG A 19 18.04 12.90 12.31
CA ARG A 19 17.03 12.34 13.22
C ARG A 19 16.28 11.32 12.40
N ASP A 20 16.22 10.07 12.84
CA ASP A 20 15.45 9.02 12.20
C ASP A 20 14.08 9.60 11.82
N HIS A 21 13.85 9.91 10.54
CA HIS A 21 12.60 10.54 10.07
C HIS A 21 11.45 9.52 10.10
N THR A 22 11.73 8.30 10.54
CA THR A 22 10.72 7.26 10.67
C THR A 22 9.74 7.68 11.76
N PRO A 23 8.44 7.77 11.44
CA PRO A 23 7.42 8.10 12.42
C PRO A 23 7.49 7.08 13.57
N ARG A 24 7.40 7.59 14.80
CA ARG A 24 7.42 6.78 16.02
C ARG A 24 6.07 6.14 16.30
N PHE A 25 4.99 6.80 15.89
CA PHE A 25 3.61 6.36 16.10
C PHE A 25 3.05 5.82 14.80
N HIS A 26 2.52 4.60 14.86
CA HIS A 26 1.87 3.92 13.76
C HIS A 26 0.45 3.57 14.16
N MET A 27 -0.44 3.54 13.17
CA MET A 27 -1.81 3.10 13.36
C MET A 27 -2.10 1.93 12.43
N GLY A 28 -2.53 0.82 13.02
CA GLY A 28 -2.99 -0.36 12.33
C GLY A 28 -4.51 -0.38 12.17
N THR A 29 -4.97 -1.14 11.17
CA THR A 29 -6.38 -1.51 11.02
C THR A 29 -6.67 -2.74 11.84
N ALA A 30 -7.92 -2.89 12.27
CA ALA A 30 -8.40 -4.06 12.98
C ALA A 30 -8.09 -5.35 12.19
N PRO A 31 -7.73 -6.45 12.87
CA PRO A 31 -7.53 -7.74 12.22
C PRO A 31 -8.76 -8.15 11.42
N GLU A 32 -8.54 -8.77 10.26
CA GLU A 32 -9.59 -9.32 9.37
C GLU A 32 -10.60 -8.30 8.82
N MET A 33 -10.42 -7.00 9.11
CA MET A 33 -11.19 -5.92 8.52
C MET A 33 -10.53 -5.39 7.25
N PRO A 34 -11.31 -4.85 6.29
CA PRO A 34 -10.74 -4.25 5.08
C PRO A 34 -9.80 -3.09 5.45
N LYS A 35 -8.73 -2.88 4.68
CA LYS A 35 -7.91 -1.67 4.86
C LYS A 35 -8.74 -0.43 4.54
N LEU A 36 -8.47 0.64 5.27
CA LEU A 36 -9.22 1.90 5.16
C LEU A 36 -8.93 2.67 3.87
N MET A 37 -7.76 2.46 3.27
CA MET A 37 -7.36 3.14 2.04
C MET A 37 -6.48 2.23 1.21
N TYR A 38 -6.62 2.34 -0.11
CA TYR A 38 -5.75 1.72 -1.09
C TYR A 38 -5.30 2.80 -2.09
N SER A 39 -4.11 2.62 -2.64
CA SER A 39 -3.60 3.43 -3.74
C SER A 39 -3.36 2.54 -4.95
N ALA A 40 -3.81 2.97 -6.12
CA ALA A 40 -3.54 2.26 -7.36
C ALA A 40 -2.14 2.61 -7.87
N LEU A 41 -1.32 1.59 -8.11
CA LEU A 41 -0.03 1.72 -8.78
C LEU A 41 -0.18 1.25 -10.22
N VAL A 42 0.27 2.08 -11.15
CA VAL A 42 0.22 1.77 -12.58
C VAL A 42 1.64 1.57 -13.08
N LEU A 43 1.94 0.35 -13.51
CA LEU A 43 3.12 0.05 -14.32
C LEU A 43 2.72 0.13 -15.79
N ALA A 44 3.22 1.13 -16.50
CA ALA A 44 2.86 1.37 -17.89
C ALA A 44 4.09 1.43 -18.80
N MET A 45 3.93 0.95 -20.03
CA MET A 45 4.88 1.11 -21.12
C MET A 45 4.30 2.07 -22.17
N SER A 46 5.16 2.87 -22.79
CA SER A 46 4.76 3.70 -23.92
C SER A 46 4.24 2.82 -25.07
N LYS A 47 3.04 3.13 -25.58
CA LYS A 47 2.44 2.41 -26.69
C LYS A 47 3.33 2.40 -27.94
N ALA A 48 3.90 3.55 -28.30
CA ALA A 48 4.78 3.64 -29.47
C ALA A 48 6.03 2.76 -29.32
N ARG A 49 6.55 2.61 -28.10
CA ARG A 49 7.69 1.72 -27.84
C ARG A 49 7.27 0.26 -27.91
N TYR A 50 6.12 -0.09 -27.34
CA TYR A 50 5.58 -1.44 -27.41
C TYR A 50 5.35 -1.88 -28.86
N ASP A 51 4.65 -1.06 -29.64
CA ASP A 51 4.32 -1.35 -31.04
C ASP A 51 5.59 -1.42 -31.93
N SER A 52 6.70 -0.79 -31.51
CA SER A 52 7.99 -0.86 -32.23
C SER A 52 8.81 -2.12 -31.92
N LEU A 53 8.43 -2.90 -30.91
CA LEU A 53 9.13 -4.15 -30.58
C LEU A 53 8.86 -5.21 -31.66
N PRO A 54 9.83 -6.09 -31.95
CA PRO A 54 9.58 -7.31 -32.71
C PRO A 54 8.57 -8.22 -31.98
N THR A 55 7.86 -9.06 -32.74
CA THR A 55 6.73 -9.87 -32.24
C THR A 55 7.11 -10.81 -31.10
N ASP A 56 8.32 -11.37 -31.11
CA ASP A 56 8.82 -12.23 -30.04
C ASP A 56 8.98 -11.47 -28.71
N LEU A 57 9.47 -10.24 -28.74
CA LEU A 57 9.59 -9.40 -27.55
C LEU A 57 8.23 -8.90 -27.05
N GLN A 58 7.29 -8.60 -27.96
CA GLN A 58 5.92 -8.27 -27.58
C GLN A 58 5.28 -9.43 -26.80
N GLN A 59 5.43 -10.66 -27.30
CA GLN A 59 4.90 -11.86 -26.62
C GLN A 59 5.49 -12.04 -25.22
N ILE A 60 6.80 -11.76 -25.02
CA ILE A 60 7.43 -11.82 -23.69
C ILE A 60 6.83 -10.77 -22.76
N ILE A 61 6.63 -9.54 -23.23
CA ILE A 61 6.02 -8.48 -22.41
C ILE A 61 4.58 -8.84 -22.05
N ASP A 62 3.77 -9.30 -23.01
CA ASP A 62 2.39 -9.71 -22.76
C ASP A 62 2.31 -10.86 -21.75
N ALA A 63 3.20 -11.85 -21.87
CA ALA A 63 3.27 -12.99 -20.95
C ALA A 63 3.63 -12.57 -19.51
N ASN A 64 4.31 -11.44 -19.31
CA ASN A 64 4.72 -10.91 -18.01
C ASN A 64 3.90 -9.69 -17.56
N SER A 65 2.79 -9.38 -18.21
CA SER A 65 1.94 -8.22 -17.92
C SER A 65 0.56 -8.62 -17.41
N GLY A 66 -0.30 -7.63 -17.16
CA GLY A 66 -1.70 -7.83 -16.84
C GLY A 66 -1.95 -8.46 -15.47
N ARG A 67 -3.07 -9.17 -15.35
CA ARG A 67 -3.64 -9.59 -14.06
C ARG A 67 -2.71 -10.48 -13.23
N THR A 68 -1.94 -11.36 -13.86
CA THR A 68 -0.99 -12.24 -13.14
C THR A 68 0.10 -11.42 -12.47
N LEU A 69 0.68 -10.46 -13.20
CA LEU A 69 1.66 -9.53 -12.65
C LEU A 69 1.04 -8.67 -11.55
N SER A 70 -0.15 -8.11 -11.77
CA SER A 70 -0.85 -7.30 -10.75
C SER A 70 -1.08 -8.08 -9.44
N GLY A 71 -1.54 -9.33 -9.52
CA GLY A 71 -1.73 -10.17 -8.34
C GLY A 71 -0.40 -10.52 -7.65
N TYR A 72 0.67 -10.76 -8.41
CA TYR A 72 1.99 -10.99 -7.85
C TYR A 72 2.56 -9.74 -7.16
N ALA A 73 2.44 -8.57 -7.79
CA ALA A 73 2.87 -7.29 -7.22
C ALA A 73 2.11 -6.96 -5.92
N GLY A 74 0.80 -7.22 -5.87
CA GLY A 74 0.02 -7.08 -4.64
C GLY A 74 0.56 -7.94 -3.50
N ARG A 75 0.88 -9.20 -3.76
CA ARG A 75 1.50 -10.09 -2.74
C ARG A 75 2.87 -9.59 -2.27
N LEU A 76 3.69 -9.05 -3.18
CA LEU A 76 4.97 -8.45 -2.79
C LEU A 76 4.76 -7.22 -1.90
N TRP A 77 3.74 -6.41 -2.17
CA TRP A 77 3.40 -5.26 -1.35
C TRP A 77 2.97 -5.67 0.06
N ASP A 78 2.12 -6.69 0.17
CA ASP A 78 1.67 -7.19 1.48
C ASP A 78 2.84 -7.77 2.29
N THR A 79 3.69 -8.59 1.66
CA THR A 79 4.79 -9.28 2.36
C THR A 79 5.99 -8.37 2.64
N TYR A 80 6.59 -7.80 1.61
CA TYR A 80 7.82 -7.00 1.73
C TYR A 80 7.56 -5.54 2.06
N GLY A 81 6.39 -5.01 1.72
CA GLY A 81 5.99 -3.66 2.12
C GLY A 81 5.40 -3.64 3.52
N THR A 82 4.28 -4.34 3.72
CA THR A 82 3.48 -4.24 4.96
C THR A 82 4.07 -5.05 6.10
N ASP A 83 4.23 -6.37 5.94
CA ASP A 83 4.65 -7.24 7.05
C ASP A 83 6.09 -6.94 7.50
N ALA A 84 7.01 -6.75 6.56
CA ALA A 84 8.37 -6.34 6.87
C ALA A 84 8.42 -4.94 7.54
N GLY A 85 7.58 -4.01 7.10
CA GLY A 85 7.46 -2.68 7.70
C GLY A 85 6.97 -2.73 9.15
N HIS A 86 5.93 -3.53 9.43
CA HIS A 86 5.46 -3.77 10.81
C HIS A 86 6.56 -4.38 11.68
N ARG A 87 7.26 -5.41 11.18
CA ARG A 87 8.36 -6.04 11.92
C ARG A 87 9.45 -5.04 12.29
N LEU A 88 9.86 -4.18 11.36
CA LEU A 88 10.85 -3.14 11.63
C LEU A 88 10.35 -2.12 12.68
N ALA A 89 9.07 -1.75 12.65
CA ALA A 89 8.49 -0.86 13.65
C ALA A 89 8.55 -1.48 15.06
N TYR A 90 8.23 -2.77 15.18
CA TYR A 90 8.34 -3.49 16.45
C TYR A 90 9.81 -3.64 16.92
N GLU A 91 10.72 -4.01 16.02
CA GLU A 91 12.17 -4.10 16.33
C GLU A 91 12.75 -2.77 16.82
N LYS A 92 12.23 -1.64 16.31
CA LYS A 92 12.59 -0.29 16.76
C LYS A 92 11.89 0.17 18.04
N ASN A 93 11.03 -0.65 18.64
CA ASN A 93 10.18 -0.28 19.79
C ASN A 93 9.31 0.96 19.51
N ASN A 94 8.78 1.06 18.29
CA ASN A 94 7.80 2.09 17.95
C ASN A 94 6.42 1.76 18.54
N ASP A 95 5.61 2.80 18.74
CA ASP A 95 4.26 2.69 19.29
C ASP A 95 3.27 2.37 18.15
N VAL A 96 2.73 1.15 18.12
CA VAL A 96 1.76 0.70 17.10
C VAL A 96 0.38 0.54 17.74
N MET A 97 -0.53 1.46 17.42
CA MET A 97 -1.92 1.41 17.88
C MET A 97 -2.80 0.71 16.84
N VAL A 98 -3.36 -0.45 17.16
CA VAL A 98 -4.29 -1.15 16.28
C VAL A 98 -5.72 -0.77 16.66
N LEU A 99 -6.50 -0.30 15.69
CA LEU A 99 -7.92 0.00 15.90
C LEU A 99 -8.70 -1.27 16.26
N ASP A 100 -9.68 -1.15 17.14
CA ASP A 100 -10.68 -2.20 17.29
C ASP A 100 -11.72 -2.15 16.15
N THR A 101 -12.51 -3.22 16.04
CA THR A 101 -13.52 -3.36 14.98
C THR A 101 -14.61 -2.29 15.07
N GLN A 102 -14.98 -1.84 16.27
CA GLN A 102 -16.04 -0.85 16.47
C GLN A 102 -15.59 0.54 16.00
N GLU A 103 -14.40 0.96 16.40
CA GLU A 103 -13.82 2.24 16.01
C GLU A 103 -13.55 2.28 14.51
N GLN A 104 -13.04 1.18 13.94
CA GLN A 104 -12.86 1.11 12.49
C GLN A 104 -14.20 1.19 11.74
N ASN A 105 -15.26 0.54 12.21
CA ASN A 105 -16.60 0.66 11.63
C ASN A 105 -17.13 2.10 11.69
N ARG A 106 -16.92 2.78 12.83
CA ARG A 106 -17.27 4.20 12.98
C ARG A 106 -16.55 5.07 11.94
N TRP A 107 -15.28 4.81 11.67
CA TRP A 107 -14.52 5.54 10.66
C TRP A 107 -15.03 5.27 9.24
N MET A 108 -15.32 4.01 8.92
CA MET A 108 -15.90 3.65 7.62
C MET A 108 -17.28 4.29 7.41
N GLU A 109 -18.11 4.40 8.45
CA GLU A 109 -19.39 5.10 8.39
C GLU A 109 -19.20 6.58 8.08
N LEU A 110 -18.30 7.26 8.79
CA LEU A 110 -18.00 8.68 8.58
C LEU A 110 -17.45 8.94 7.17
N ALA A 111 -16.69 7.99 6.62
CA ALA A 111 -16.12 8.08 5.28
C ALA A 111 -17.15 7.84 4.16
N ARG A 112 -18.38 7.36 4.45
CA ARG A 112 -19.38 7.03 3.41
C ARG A 112 -19.76 8.22 2.54
N SER A 113 -19.69 9.46 3.06
CA SER A 113 -19.98 10.65 2.25
C SER A 113 -19.01 10.80 1.06
N LEU A 114 -17.78 10.30 1.20
CA LEU A 114 -16.77 10.35 0.14
C LEU A 114 -17.19 9.58 -1.11
N ASP A 115 -18.04 8.55 -0.97
CA ASP A 115 -18.58 7.81 -2.11
C ASP A 115 -19.40 8.73 -3.02
N GLY A 116 -20.25 9.57 -2.42
CA GLY A 116 -21.08 10.53 -3.14
C GLY A 116 -20.26 11.64 -3.78
N ASP A 117 -19.27 12.17 -3.06
CA ASP A 117 -18.35 13.18 -3.56
C ASP A 117 -17.57 12.65 -4.78
N TRP A 118 -17.07 11.41 -4.70
CA TRP A 118 -16.35 10.77 -5.80
C TRP A 118 -17.27 10.51 -7.01
N VAL A 119 -18.51 10.04 -6.81
CA VAL A 119 -19.48 9.84 -7.90
C VAL A 119 -19.77 11.15 -8.62
N SER A 120 -19.95 12.23 -7.88
CA SER A 120 -20.17 13.58 -8.43
C SER A 120 -18.96 14.03 -9.25
N GLU A 121 -17.76 13.84 -8.74
CA GLU A 121 -16.52 14.19 -9.43
C GLU A 121 -16.30 13.34 -10.70
N ALA A 122 -16.52 12.03 -10.62
CA ALA A 122 -16.48 11.15 -11.79
C ALA A 122 -17.46 11.59 -12.88
N GLY A 123 -18.68 12.02 -12.49
CA GLY A 123 -19.66 12.58 -13.40
C GLY A 123 -19.17 13.83 -14.13
N LYS A 124 -18.51 14.77 -13.41
CA LYS A 124 -17.90 15.97 -14.02
C LYS A 124 -16.78 15.64 -15.00
N GLN A 125 -16.05 14.54 -14.77
CA GLN A 125 -15.00 14.05 -15.66
C GLN A 125 -15.53 13.25 -16.87
N GLY A 126 -16.86 13.16 -17.04
CA GLY A 126 -17.49 12.49 -18.18
C GLY A 126 -17.82 11.01 -17.94
N TYR A 127 -17.61 10.48 -16.74
CA TYR A 127 -18.02 9.13 -16.38
C TYR A 127 -19.50 9.12 -15.95
N ALA A 128 -20.39 8.93 -16.93
CA ALA A 128 -21.85 8.97 -16.73
C ALA A 128 -22.39 7.94 -15.72
N ASN A 129 -21.63 6.89 -15.40
CA ASN A 129 -22.02 5.83 -14.47
C ASN A 129 -21.05 5.67 -13.30
N GLY A 130 -20.73 6.76 -12.59
CA GLY A 130 -19.86 6.71 -11.40
C GLY A 130 -20.34 5.69 -10.35
N ILE A 131 -21.64 5.61 -10.08
CA ILE A 131 -22.20 4.63 -9.13
C ILE A 131 -21.90 3.20 -9.57
N GLY A 132 -22.05 2.90 -10.87
CA GLY A 132 -21.72 1.59 -11.42
C GLY A 132 -20.24 1.25 -11.30
N LEU A 133 -19.34 2.20 -11.58
CA LEU A 133 -17.90 2.00 -11.43
C LEU A 133 -17.50 1.70 -9.98
N LEU A 134 -18.06 2.44 -9.02
CA LEU A 134 -17.81 2.20 -7.59
C LEU A 134 -18.31 0.82 -7.16
N LYS A 135 -19.51 0.44 -7.60
CA LYS A 135 -20.09 -0.89 -7.32
C LYS A 135 -19.22 -2.01 -7.90
N GLU A 136 -18.81 -1.89 -9.14
CA GLU A 136 -17.98 -2.89 -9.83
C GLU A 136 -16.62 -3.03 -9.16
N ALA A 137 -15.97 -1.92 -8.80
CA ALA A 137 -14.69 -1.95 -8.07
C ALA A 137 -14.81 -2.73 -6.76
N ARG A 138 -15.86 -2.48 -5.96
CA ARG A 138 -16.12 -3.22 -4.71
C ARG A 138 -16.35 -4.71 -4.95
N GLN A 139 -17.11 -5.05 -5.99
CA GLN A 139 -17.36 -6.45 -6.37
C GLN A 139 -16.08 -7.16 -6.80
N MET A 140 -15.19 -6.49 -7.54
CA MET A 140 -13.91 -7.07 -7.95
C MET A 140 -12.99 -7.29 -6.74
N VAL A 141 -12.94 -6.34 -5.80
CA VAL A 141 -12.17 -6.51 -4.55
C VAL A 141 -12.67 -7.73 -3.78
N GLU A 142 -13.98 -7.86 -3.58
CA GLU A 142 -14.57 -9.00 -2.88
C GLU A 142 -14.26 -10.34 -3.58
N LYS A 143 -14.38 -10.36 -4.90
CA LYS A 143 -14.08 -11.54 -5.73
C LYS A 143 -12.62 -11.98 -5.58
N TYR A 144 -11.67 -11.07 -5.43
CA TYR A 144 -10.25 -11.42 -5.34
C TYR A 144 -9.77 -11.64 -3.89
N ASN A 145 -10.45 -11.06 -2.91
CA ASN A 145 -10.23 -11.34 -1.50
C ASN A 145 -10.68 -12.77 -1.14
N SER A 146 -11.81 -13.23 -1.68
CA SER A 146 -12.33 -14.59 -1.43
C SER A 146 -11.51 -15.72 -2.10
N VAL A 147 -10.70 -15.39 -3.11
CA VAL A 147 -9.86 -16.35 -3.86
C VAL A 147 -8.43 -16.43 -3.29
N THR A 148 -7.99 -15.41 -2.54
CA THR A 148 -6.67 -15.42 -1.91
C THR A 148 -6.80 -16.08 -0.54
N PRO A 149 -6.07 -17.18 -0.24
CA PRO A 149 -6.21 -17.84 1.06
C PRO A 149 -5.92 -16.85 2.19
N ALA A 150 -6.75 -16.92 3.24
CA ALA A 150 -6.56 -16.14 4.45
C ALA A 150 -5.10 -16.29 4.95
N ARG A 151 -4.50 -15.17 5.34
CA ARG A 151 -3.12 -15.09 5.83
C ARG A 151 -2.92 -16.17 6.92
N PRO A 152 -1.88 -17.01 6.85
CA PRO A 152 -1.46 -17.75 8.03
C PRO A 152 -1.10 -16.73 9.12
N GLN A 153 -1.57 -16.98 10.34
CA GLN A 153 -1.31 -16.14 11.52
C GLN A 153 0.15 -16.13 11.92
#